data_AF-A0A9N9Z912-F1
#
_entry.id   AF-A0A9N9Z912-F1
#
_cell.length_a   1.000
_cell.length_b   1.000
_cell.length_c   1.000
_cell.angle_alpha   90.00
_cell.angle_beta   90.00
_cell.angle_gamma   90.00
#
_symmetry.space_group_name_H-M   'P 1'
#
loop_
_entity.id
_entity.type
_entity.pdbx_description
1 polymer ?
#
loop_
_entity_poly.entity_id
_entity_poly.type
_entity_poly.pdbx_seq_one_letter_code
_entity_poly.pdbx_strand_id
1 'polypeptide(L)'
;MNYDHNLPIRPPENFPEVVHELPQTSIDQGQQSSLPHGFSNKEVSPQVGEGKELKPAENSRPEEKIWSPPPPVLEEGAASPPPKKWWKTRKGILILVAIGLVVVAIVLGVTLGVVLGGKSNSTGNSSPSKATATATTTTTPNNSGSVCRLTVCPSMIAVVQDSSPSASADSKLFFGLGSDSAVWYRQWDGSNWRNQWTSLGGQFASQPAAVTFESEQTNVWVIDKSYGLSAMAYKNGTWDSSWLGLGGFATSPPTSCSHDSGVLDVFVRGSTMALHQMNWNTTSFMYSGWQPLGLYLSSSPMVTCSPGRMDVVVYGGGSNAPHDLWVERWDNSTWQSWKGEAGSFKGDPVAISSNSNRSDYFGVSPDGSMYHLLWTTAGGYGNWENIGGAFESIPSALVVSDSRVDVVAVGTDDRLKHRALIDSSWSTDWDDLGGSFNSAPVVVLGSSGKVSVFGLNSKGEMFHGTWTIVNNNRAWSGDPAWTSDGGTFSLQWFRPGTMNS
;
A
#
# COMPACT_ATOMS: atom_id res chain seq x y z
N MET A 1 -29.08 35.97 25.23
CA MET A 1 -28.45 36.10 26.56
C MET A 1 -26.98 36.32 26.33
N ASN A 2 -26.51 37.55 26.51
CA ASN A 2 -25.09 37.89 26.48
C ASN A 2 -24.44 37.37 27.76
N TYR A 3 -23.34 36.62 27.63
CA TYR A 3 -22.41 36.43 28.74
C TYR A 3 -21.02 36.87 28.29
N ASP A 4 -20.58 37.91 28.98
CA ASP A 4 -19.29 38.55 28.98
C ASP A 4 -18.38 37.75 29.94
N HIS A 5 -17.19 37.33 29.51
CA HIS A 5 -16.15 36.81 30.40
C HIS A 5 -14.76 37.21 29.89
N ASN A 6 -14.32 38.39 30.35
CA ASN A 6 -12.92 38.76 30.46
C ASN A 6 -12.34 38.16 31.77
N LEU A 7 -11.28 37.36 31.66
CA LEU A 7 -10.37 37.04 32.76
C LEU A 7 -8.92 37.21 32.27
N PRO A 8 -8.03 37.87 33.04
CA PRO A 8 -6.65 38.08 32.64
C PRO A 8 -5.76 36.85 32.93
N ILE A 9 -4.95 36.47 31.95
CA ILE A 9 -3.93 35.43 32.01
C ILE A 9 -2.72 35.96 32.79
N ARG A 10 -2.29 35.25 33.84
CA ARG A 10 -0.99 35.46 34.50
C ARG A 10 0.11 34.74 33.71
N PRO A 11 1.31 35.34 33.55
CA PRO A 11 2.46 34.64 32.95
C PRO A 11 3.07 33.62 33.94
N PRO A 12 3.65 32.51 33.46
CA PRO A 12 4.29 31.51 34.31
C PRO A 12 5.61 32.01 34.90
N GLU A 13 5.84 31.63 36.16
CA GLU A 13 7.04 31.90 36.95
C GLU A 13 8.26 31.10 36.45
N ASN A 14 9.42 31.76 36.49
CA ASN A 14 10.73 31.20 36.16
C ASN A 14 11.11 30.06 37.13
N PHE A 15 11.48 28.90 36.58
CA PHE A 15 12.24 27.87 37.31
C PHE A 15 13.74 28.02 37.03
N PRO A 16 14.61 27.84 38.05
CA PRO A 16 16.05 28.01 37.88
C PRO A 16 16.70 26.83 37.14
N GLU A 17 17.65 27.19 36.29
CA GLU A 17 18.54 26.38 35.48
C GLU A 17 19.45 25.49 36.36
N VAL A 18 19.35 24.16 36.19
CA VAL A 18 20.27 23.20 36.80
C VAL A 18 21.37 22.89 35.78
N VAL A 19 22.54 23.47 35.99
CA VAL A 19 23.77 23.17 35.26
C VAL A 19 24.31 21.84 35.78
N HIS A 20 24.31 20.80 34.95
CA HIS A 20 25.05 19.57 35.19
C HIS A 20 26.43 19.66 34.53
N GLU A 21 27.47 19.78 35.35
CA GLU A 21 28.87 19.63 34.95
C GLU A 21 29.16 18.18 34.53
N LEU A 22 29.72 18.01 33.34
CA LEU A 22 30.30 16.75 32.86
C LEU A 22 31.77 16.66 33.30
N PRO A 23 32.24 15.52 33.84
CA PRO A 23 33.66 15.35 34.11
C PRO A 23 34.41 14.93 32.85
N GLN A 24 35.47 15.69 32.55
CA GLN A 24 36.49 15.36 31.56
C GLN A 24 37.35 14.18 32.05
N THR A 25 37.53 13.16 31.21
CA THR A 25 38.56 12.13 31.42
C THR A 25 39.65 12.27 30.36
N SER A 26 40.88 12.44 30.87
CA SER A 26 42.14 12.57 30.14
C SER A 26 42.58 11.29 29.45
N ILE A 27 43.17 11.46 28.27
CA ILE A 27 43.91 10.46 27.50
C ILE A 27 45.31 10.33 28.12
N ASP A 28 45.74 9.10 28.40
CA ASP A 28 47.12 8.79 28.75
C ASP A 28 47.70 7.75 27.77
N GLN A 29 48.90 8.05 27.26
CA GLN A 29 49.69 7.17 26.39
C GLN A 29 50.61 6.27 27.23
N GLY A 30 50.81 5.01 26.82
CA GLY A 30 51.92 4.22 27.34
C GLY A 30 51.99 2.73 26.97
N GLN A 31 52.93 2.41 26.07
CA GLN A 31 53.79 1.20 26.01
C GLN A 31 53.32 -0.16 25.43
N GLN A 32 53.79 -0.38 24.18
CA GLN A 32 54.62 -1.49 23.65
C GLN A 32 54.68 -2.88 24.32
N SER A 33 54.40 -3.92 23.52
CA SER A 33 55.22 -5.11 23.15
C SER A 33 54.27 -6.18 22.56
N SER A 34 54.55 -7.07 21.62
CA SER A 34 55.70 -7.50 20.81
C SER A 34 55.15 -8.41 19.69
N LEU A 35 55.72 -8.33 18.47
CA LEU A 35 55.47 -9.25 17.33
C LEU A 35 56.12 -10.64 17.56
N PRO A 36 55.83 -11.68 16.74
CA PRO A 36 56.60 -11.88 15.49
C PRO A 36 55.89 -12.48 14.24
N HIS A 37 56.42 -12.07 13.07
CA HIS A 37 56.64 -12.78 11.78
C HIS A 37 55.45 -13.25 10.91
N GLY A 38 55.43 -13.05 9.56
CA GLY A 38 56.41 -12.45 8.65
C GLY A 38 56.02 -12.49 7.15
N PHE A 39 56.82 -11.77 6.34
CA PHE A 39 57.08 -11.84 4.87
C PHE A 39 55.89 -11.65 3.89
N SER A 40 55.98 -10.90 2.77
CA SER A 40 57.09 -10.51 1.89
C SER A 40 56.73 -9.29 1.02
N ASN A 41 57.74 -8.49 0.67
CA ASN A 41 57.70 -7.26 -0.14
C ASN A 41 57.60 -7.50 -1.67
N LYS A 42 57.04 -6.52 -2.39
CA LYS A 42 57.58 -6.04 -3.67
C LYS A 42 57.19 -4.57 -3.91
N GLU A 43 58.15 -3.68 -3.72
CA GLU A 43 58.14 -2.29 -4.20
C GLU A 43 58.74 -2.19 -5.61
N VAL A 44 58.25 -1.23 -6.39
CA VAL A 44 58.88 -0.73 -7.62
C VAL A 44 59.03 0.79 -7.46
N SER A 45 60.27 1.28 -7.56
CA SER A 45 60.62 2.71 -7.52
C SER A 45 60.26 3.45 -8.82
N PRO A 46 60.02 4.77 -8.77
CA PRO A 46 59.80 5.63 -9.93
C PRO A 46 61.10 6.28 -10.45
N GLN A 47 61.11 6.65 -11.74
CA GLN A 47 62.14 7.45 -12.41
C GLN A 47 61.71 8.92 -12.50
N VAL A 48 62.67 9.82 -12.26
CA VAL A 48 62.58 11.28 -12.29
C VAL A 48 62.97 11.81 -13.67
N GLY A 49 62.31 12.88 -14.13
CA GLY A 49 62.73 13.73 -15.23
C GLY A 49 62.39 15.20 -14.94
N GLU A 50 63.42 16.05 -14.99
CA GLU A 50 63.47 17.52 -14.89
C GLU A 50 62.44 18.23 -15.79
N GLY A 51 61.92 19.44 -15.58
CA GLY A 51 62.28 20.61 -14.79
C GLY A 51 61.85 21.85 -15.61
N LYS A 52 61.11 22.81 -15.02
CA LYS A 52 61.11 24.24 -15.40
C LYS A 52 60.28 25.08 -14.43
N GLU A 53 60.92 26.14 -13.98
CA GLU A 53 60.58 27.12 -12.96
C GLU A 53 59.78 28.30 -13.55
N LEU A 54 58.72 28.78 -12.88
CA LEU A 54 58.11 30.10 -13.12
C LEU A 54 57.58 30.72 -11.80
N LYS A 55 57.78 32.03 -11.70
CA LYS A 55 57.69 32.98 -10.56
C LYS A 55 56.25 33.28 -10.06
N PRO A 56 56.10 33.90 -8.87
CA PRO A 56 54.80 34.09 -8.21
C PRO A 56 54.04 35.34 -8.68
N ALA A 57 52.71 35.26 -8.77
CA ALA A 57 51.83 36.37 -9.15
C ALA A 57 50.82 36.70 -8.03
N GLU A 58 51.10 37.82 -7.36
CA GLU A 58 50.24 38.97 -7.03
C GLU A 58 48.73 38.80 -6.76
N ASN A 59 48.34 39.24 -5.56
CA ASN A 59 46.98 39.46 -5.07
C ASN A 59 46.21 40.48 -5.94
N SER A 60 45.02 40.09 -6.42
CA SER A 60 43.94 41.04 -6.66
C SER A 60 42.57 40.37 -6.48
N ARG A 61 41.81 40.91 -5.52
CA ARG A 61 40.43 40.53 -5.15
C ARG A 61 39.45 41.18 -6.14
N PRO A 62 38.48 40.47 -6.75
CA PRO A 62 37.39 41.12 -7.47
C PRO A 62 36.24 41.47 -6.51
N GLU A 63 35.70 42.67 -6.70
CA GLU A 63 34.56 43.24 -5.97
C GLU A 63 33.24 42.49 -6.25
N GLU A 64 32.43 42.31 -5.21
CA GLU A 64 31.07 41.75 -5.27
C GLU A 64 30.12 42.72 -6.01
N LYS A 65 29.49 42.22 -7.08
CA LYS A 65 28.37 42.92 -7.75
C LYS A 65 27.05 42.38 -7.21
N ILE A 66 26.37 43.19 -6.41
CA ILE A 66 25.00 42.95 -5.96
C ILE A 66 24.06 43.02 -7.18
N TRP A 67 23.35 41.93 -7.45
CA TRP A 67 22.30 41.87 -8.49
C TRP A 67 20.94 42.20 -7.89
N SER A 68 20.28 43.22 -8.42
CA SER A 68 18.87 43.56 -8.11
C SER A 68 17.97 43.12 -9.28
N PRO A 69 16.84 42.44 -9.03
CA PRO A 69 15.90 42.08 -10.10
C PRO A 69 15.13 43.31 -10.64
N PRO A 70 14.72 43.31 -11.92
CA PRO A 70 13.94 44.41 -12.51
C PRO A 70 12.48 44.43 -11.98
N PRO A 71 11.80 45.59 -11.99
CA PRO A 71 10.40 45.70 -11.58
C PRO A 71 9.45 45.00 -12.57
N PRO A 72 8.28 44.54 -12.11
CA PRO A 72 7.32 43.84 -12.95
C PRO A 72 6.73 44.75 -14.04
N VAL A 73 6.68 44.22 -15.26
CA VAL A 73 5.95 44.81 -16.40
C VAL A 73 4.46 44.59 -16.18
N LEU A 74 3.67 45.67 -16.21
CA LEU A 74 2.22 45.61 -16.27
C LEU A 74 1.81 45.28 -17.71
N GLU A 75 1.38 44.04 -17.98
CA GLU A 75 0.74 43.71 -19.26
C GLU A 75 -0.75 44.11 -19.25
N GLU A 76 -1.11 44.95 -20.23
CA GLU A 76 -2.47 45.30 -20.59
C GLU A 76 -3.24 44.08 -21.15
N GLY A 77 -4.56 44.10 -20.96
CA GLY A 77 -5.43 42.94 -21.02
C GLY A 77 -5.58 42.25 -22.38
N ALA A 78 -5.60 40.92 -22.33
CA ALA A 78 -6.09 40.06 -23.39
C ALA A 78 -7.56 39.68 -23.13
N ALA A 79 -8.41 39.94 -24.13
CA ALA A 79 -9.86 39.76 -24.11
C ALA A 79 -10.31 38.31 -23.93
N SER A 80 -11.39 38.11 -23.16
CA SER A 80 -12.05 36.80 -22.95
C SER A 80 -12.74 36.29 -24.23
N PRO A 81 -12.71 34.97 -24.52
CA PRO A 81 -13.49 34.39 -25.61
C PRO A 81 -14.99 34.33 -25.27
N PRO A 82 -15.91 34.42 -26.25
CA PRO A 82 -17.34 34.51 -25.98
C PRO A 82 -17.94 33.16 -25.52
N PRO A 83 -18.97 33.16 -24.65
CA PRO A 83 -19.56 31.93 -24.13
C PRO A 83 -20.31 31.15 -25.22
N LYS A 84 -20.01 29.84 -25.34
CA LYS A 84 -20.73 28.92 -26.23
C LYS A 84 -22.19 28.74 -25.76
N LYS A 85 -23.14 28.93 -26.68
CA LYS A 85 -24.60 28.92 -26.46
C LYS A 85 -25.12 27.58 -25.89
N TRP A 86 -25.39 27.53 -24.59
CA TRP A 86 -25.91 26.35 -23.86
C TRP A 86 -27.43 26.07 -24.00
N TRP A 87 -28.14 26.81 -24.84
CA TRP A 87 -29.63 26.80 -24.86
C TRP A 87 -30.27 25.84 -25.89
N LYS A 88 -29.52 25.01 -26.65
CA LYS A 88 -30.10 24.08 -27.64
C LYS A 88 -30.14 22.60 -27.23
N THR A 89 -29.53 22.21 -26.12
CA THR A 89 -29.48 20.79 -25.66
C THR A 89 -30.61 20.41 -24.68
N ARG A 90 -31.42 21.35 -24.20
CA ARG A 90 -32.51 21.06 -23.24
C ARG A 90 -33.78 20.48 -23.87
N LYS A 91 -34.01 20.65 -25.18
CA LYS A 91 -35.19 20.08 -25.86
C LYS A 91 -35.03 18.59 -26.22
N GLY A 92 -33.80 18.14 -26.48
CA GLY A 92 -33.54 16.72 -26.80
C GLY A 92 -33.64 15.80 -25.58
N ILE A 93 -33.19 16.27 -24.41
CA ILE A 93 -33.22 15.50 -23.16
C ILE A 93 -34.66 15.28 -22.66
N LEU A 94 -35.53 16.29 -22.80
CA LEU A 94 -36.94 16.16 -22.38
C LEU A 94 -37.74 15.16 -23.25
N ILE A 95 -37.41 15.03 -24.54
CA ILE A 95 -38.09 14.08 -25.43
C ILE A 95 -37.67 12.64 -25.09
N LEU A 96 -36.39 12.40 -24.76
CA LEU A 96 -35.90 11.07 -24.40
C LEU A 96 -36.46 10.58 -23.04
N VAL A 97 -36.62 11.49 -22.07
CA VAL A 97 -37.26 11.16 -20.77
C VAL A 97 -38.74 10.83 -20.95
N ALA A 98 -39.46 11.52 -21.83
CA ALA A 98 -40.87 11.22 -22.11
C ALA A 98 -41.05 9.85 -22.81
N ILE A 99 -40.16 9.49 -23.73
CA ILE A 99 -40.20 8.18 -24.40
C ILE A 99 -39.89 7.04 -23.41
N GLY A 100 -38.93 7.23 -22.50
CA GLY A 100 -38.61 6.26 -21.46
C GLY A 100 -39.79 5.98 -20.51
N LEU A 101 -40.54 7.01 -20.12
CA LEU A 101 -41.70 6.87 -19.23
C LEU A 101 -42.88 6.12 -19.88
N VAL A 102 -43.08 6.27 -21.19
CA VAL A 102 -44.13 5.54 -21.93
C VAL A 102 -43.79 4.05 -22.04
N VAL A 103 -42.51 3.70 -22.25
CA VAL A 103 -42.08 2.29 -22.32
C VAL A 103 -42.23 1.59 -20.96
N VAL A 104 -41.92 2.27 -19.85
CA VAL A 104 -42.12 1.71 -18.49
C VAL A 104 -43.60 1.49 -18.17
N ALA A 105 -44.50 2.38 -18.62
CA ALA A 105 -45.94 2.22 -18.44
C ALA A 105 -46.53 1.03 -19.23
N ILE A 106 -45.98 0.71 -20.40
CA ILE A 106 -46.43 -0.44 -21.21
C ILE A 106 -45.97 -1.77 -20.58
N VAL A 107 -44.76 -1.82 -20.02
CA VAL A 107 -44.23 -3.05 -19.38
C VAL A 107 -44.96 -3.36 -18.07
N LEU A 108 -45.40 -2.35 -17.33
CA LEU A 108 -46.19 -2.53 -16.09
C LEU A 108 -47.68 -2.84 -16.35
N GLY A 109 -48.18 -2.62 -17.57
CA GLY A 109 -49.56 -2.93 -17.95
C GLY A 109 -49.83 -4.41 -18.28
N VAL A 110 -48.81 -5.26 -18.39
CA VAL A 110 -48.95 -6.64 -18.89
C VAL A 110 -48.91 -7.71 -17.78
N THR A 111 -48.61 -7.36 -16.52
CA THR A 111 -48.45 -8.36 -15.44
C THR A 111 -49.62 -8.49 -14.46
N LEU A 112 -50.74 -7.79 -14.66
CA LEU A 112 -51.94 -7.93 -13.83
C LEU A 112 -53.17 -8.25 -14.69
N GLY A 113 -53.39 -9.54 -14.94
CA GLY A 113 -54.61 -10.03 -15.58
C GLY A 113 -54.82 -11.52 -15.39
N VAL A 114 -55.94 -11.86 -14.75
CA VAL A 114 -56.64 -13.16 -14.71
C VAL A 114 -56.44 -14.01 -13.43
N VAL A 115 -57.34 -13.76 -12.46
CA VAL A 115 -57.83 -14.74 -11.48
C VAL A 115 -59.31 -14.99 -11.77
N LEU A 116 -59.65 -16.20 -12.21
CA LEU A 116 -60.94 -16.90 -12.09
C LEU A 116 -60.56 -18.40 -12.11
N GLY A 117 -60.89 -19.26 -11.14
CA GLY A 117 -62.17 -19.48 -10.48
C GLY A 117 -62.74 -20.81 -11.02
N GLY A 118 -62.65 -21.92 -10.27
CA GLY A 118 -63.19 -23.21 -10.72
C GLY A 118 -63.10 -24.33 -9.67
N LYS A 119 -64.26 -24.88 -9.31
CA LYS A 119 -64.55 -25.85 -8.24
C LYS A 119 -64.08 -27.29 -8.51
N SER A 120 -63.91 -27.99 -7.39
CA SER A 120 -63.86 -29.45 -7.11
C SER A 120 -64.44 -30.45 -8.12
N ASN A 121 -63.78 -31.61 -8.27
CA ASN A 121 -64.40 -32.92 -8.00
C ASN A 121 -63.39 -34.09 -7.91
N SER A 122 -63.69 -35.03 -7.03
CA SER A 122 -62.95 -36.26 -6.70
C SER A 122 -63.22 -37.42 -7.66
N THR A 123 -62.24 -38.29 -7.85
CA THR A 123 -62.25 -39.77 -8.03
C THR A 123 -60.81 -40.15 -8.41
N GLY A 124 -60.15 -41.24 -8.04
CA GLY A 124 -60.48 -42.48 -7.36
C GLY A 124 -59.46 -43.52 -7.85
N ASN A 125 -58.61 -44.02 -6.96
CA ASN A 125 -57.91 -45.32 -6.98
C ASN A 125 -56.75 -45.60 -7.97
N SER A 126 -55.55 -45.84 -7.42
CA SER A 126 -54.87 -47.17 -7.34
C SER A 126 -53.34 -47.02 -7.28
N SER A 127 -52.72 -47.61 -6.25
CA SER A 127 -51.27 -47.88 -6.18
C SER A 127 -50.98 -49.27 -6.79
N PRO A 128 -49.72 -49.58 -7.18
CA PRO A 128 -48.81 -50.11 -6.17
C PRO A 128 -47.31 -49.74 -6.32
N SER A 129 -46.66 -49.79 -5.15
CA SER A 129 -45.32 -50.32 -4.83
C SER A 129 -44.02 -49.57 -5.17
N LYS A 130 -43.33 -49.26 -4.05
CA LYS A 130 -41.89 -49.39 -3.75
C LYS A 130 -40.89 -48.47 -4.47
N ALA A 131 -40.42 -47.46 -3.75
CA ALA A 131 -39.07 -47.46 -3.16
C ALA A 131 -38.95 -46.38 -2.09
N THR A 132 -38.72 -46.80 -0.84
CA THR A 132 -38.32 -45.95 0.27
C THR A 132 -36.87 -45.53 0.05
N ALA A 133 -36.63 -44.30 -0.39
CA ALA A 133 -35.33 -43.66 -0.26
C ALA A 133 -35.32 -42.91 1.08
N THR A 134 -34.64 -43.50 2.06
CA THR A 134 -34.20 -42.82 3.28
C THR A 134 -33.41 -41.58 2.84
N ALA A 135 -33.94 -40.40 3.13
CA ALA A 135 -33.18 -39.17 3.03
C ALA A 135 -32.05 -39.25 4.06
N THR A 136 -30.87 -39.69 3.62
CA THR A 136 -29.64 -39.36 4.30
C THR A 136 -29.55 -37.84 4.25
N THR A 137 -29.87 -37.20 5.37
CA THR A 137 -29.45 -35.83 5.63
C THR A 137 -27.94 -35.83 5.59
N THR A 138 -27.37 -35.62 4.41
CA THR A 138 -25.99 -35.17 4.27
C THR A 138 -25.98 -33.81 4.93
N THR A 139 -25.54 -33.78 6.18
CA THR A 139 -25.15 -32.56 6.86
C THR A 139 -24.08 -31.91 5.99
N THR A 140 -24.48 -30.94 5.17
CA THR A 140 -23.56 -29.98 4.56
C THR A 140 -22.72 -29.43 5.71
N PRO A 141 -21.38 -29.50 5.65
CA PRO A 141 -20.55 -28.80 6.61
C PRO A 141 -20.98 -27.34 6.60
N ASN A 142 -21.18 -26.76 7.79
CA ASN A 142 -21.44 -25.34 7.92
C ASN A 142 -20.35 -24.56 7.17
N ASN A 143 -20.69 -24.03 5.99
CA ASN A 143 -19.91 -23.02 5.30
C ASN A 143 -19.96 -21.76 6.16
N SER A 144 -19.06 -21.65 7.12
CA SER A 144 -18.53 -20.35 7.50
C SER A 144 -17.76 -19.86 6.27
N GLY A 145 -18.46 -19.24 5.31
CA GLY A 145 -17.85 -18.79 4.05
C GLY A 145 -16.66 -17.88 4.33
N SER A 146 -15.64 -17.92 3.45
CA SER A 146 -14.49 -17.00 3.50
C SER A 146 -14.96 -15.57 3.72
N VAL A 147 -14.29 -14.86 4.63
CA VAL A 147 -14.58 -13.45 4.91
C VAL A 147 -14.39 -12.58 3.66
N CYS A 148 -13.57 -13.04 2.71
CA CYS A 148 -13.32 -12.36 1.45
C CYS A 148 -14.50 -12.45 0.48
N ARG A 149 -15.41 -13.43 0.64
CA ARG A 149 -16.54 -13.64 -0.27
C ARG A 149 -17.43 -12.41 -0.36
N LEU A 150 -17.86 -12.09 -1.59
CA LEU A 150 -18.68 -10.92 -1.93
C LEU A 150 -18.02 -9.57 -1.64
N THR A 151 -16.78 -9.57 -1.14
CA THR A 151 -15.94 -8.38 -0.99
C THR A 151 -14.59 -8.65 -1.66
N VAL A 152 -13.58 -7.85 -1.32
CA VAL A 152 -12.19 -8.10 -1.70
C VAL A 152 -11.38 -7.99 -0.43
N CYS A 153 -10.72 -9.07 -0.02
CA CYS A 153 -9.84 -9.02 1.15
C CYS A 153 -8.66 -8.06 0.88
N PRO A 154 -8.41 -7.10 1.78
CA PRO A 154 -7.19 -6.31 1.76
C PRO A 154 -6.03 -7.11 2.36
N SER A 155 -4.82 -6.53 2.32
CA SER A 155 -3.74 -7.02 3.18
C SER A 155 -4.08 -6.74 4.65
N MET A 156 -3.80 -7.73 5.50
CA MET A 156 -4.00 -7.67 6.96
C MET A 156 -2.68 -7.72 7.73
N ILE A 157 -1.59 -8.04 7.03
CA ILE A 157 -0.25 -8.17 7.58
C ILE A 157 0.62 -7.14 6.87
N ALA A 158 1.37 -6.36 7.63
CA ALA A 158 2.43 -5.52 7.09
C ALA A 158 3.78 -6.21 7.29
N VAL A 159 4.64 -6.15 6.28
CA VAL A 159 5.97 -6.74 6.32
C VAL A 159 6.97 -5.75 5.76
N VAL A 160 8.07 -5.57 6.47
CA VAL A 160 9.17 -4.69 6.07
C VAL A 160 10.52 -5.34 6.36
N GLN A 161 11.56 -4.80 5.73
CA GLN A 161 12.93 -5.18 6.03
C GLN A 161 13.25 -4.89 7.50
N ASP A 162 13.79 -5.87 8.23
CA ASP A 162 14.35 -5.57 9.55
C ASP A 162 15.64 -4.76 9.32
N SER A 163 15.64 -3.53 9.82
CA SER A 163 16.74 -2.57 9.69
C SER A 163 17.63 -2.52 10.93
N SER A 164 17.47 -3.42 11.89
CA SER A 164 18.35 -3.44 13.07
C SER A 164 19.79 -3.84 12.70
N PRO A 165 20.81 -3.40 13.46
CA PRO A 165 22.21 -3.74 13.18
C PRO A 165 22.54 -5.24 13.15
N SER A 166 21.70 -6.08 13.75
CA SER A 166 21.84 -7.54 13.76
C SER A 166 20.96 -8.25 12.73
N ALA A 167 20.24 -7.51 11.90
CA ALA A 167 19.42 -8.04 10.82
C ALA A 167 20.28 -8.51 9.65
N SER A 168 19.93 -9.66 9.10
CA SER A 168 20.42 -10.10 7.78
C SER A 168 19.58 -9.46 6.67
N ALA A 169 20.04 -9.54 5.41
CA ALA A 169 19.25 -9.13 4.25
C ALA A 169 17.89 -9.86 4.15
N ASP A 170 17.78 -11.05 4.73
CA ASP A 170 16.54 -11.83 4.75
C ASP A 170 15.66 -11.54 5.96
N SER A 171 16.16 -10.79 6.95
CA SER A 171 15.43 -10.51 8.17
C SER A 171 14.26 -9.56 7.89
N LYS A 172 13.09 -9.86 8.44
CA LYS A 172 11.85 -9.09 8.23
C LYS A 172 11.13 -8.87 9.55
N LEU A 173 10.44 -7.73 9.65
CA LEU A 173 9.47 -7.46 10.70
C LEU A 173 8.06 -7.65 10.15
N PHE A 174 7.27 -8.48 10.82
CA PHE A 174 5.86 -8.73 10.53
C PHE A 174 4.99 -8.02 11.55
N PHE A 175 3.90 -7.42 11.10
CA PHE A 175 2.93 -6.73 11.93
C PHE A 175 1.51 -7.17 11.60
N GLY A 176 0.67 -7.28 12.62
CA GLY A 176 -0.76 -7.52 12.45
C GLY A 176 -1.58 -6.89 13.57
N LEU A 177 -2.84 -6.59 13.29
CA LEU A 177 -3.81 -6.16 14.29
C LEU A 177 -4.38 -7.39 14.99
N GLY A 178 -4.13 -7.54 16.29
CA GLY A 178 -4.66 -8.63 17.09
C GLY A 178 -6.18 -8.55 17.24
N SER A 179 -6.81 -9.67 17.62
CA SER A 179 -8.24 -9.71 17.97
C SER A 179 -8.59 -8.82 19.18
N ASP A 180 -7.57 -8.45 19.96
CA ASP A 180 -7.62 -7.49 21.06
C ASP A 180 -7.50 -6.02 20.62
N SER A 181 -7.45 -5.75 19.30
CA SER A 181 -7.21 -4.42 18.71
C SER A 181 -5.83 -3.82 19.02
N ALA A 182 -4.87 -4.58 19.55
CA ALA A 182 -3.48 -4.12 19.70
C ALA A 182 -2.67 -4.45 18.44
N VAL A 183 -1.60 -3.71 18.18
CA VAL A 183 -0.63 -4.12 17.16
C VAL A 183 0.32 -5.15 17.75
N TRP A 184 0.55 -6.24 17.04
CA TRP A 184 1.52 -7.26 17.40
C TRP A 184 2.59 -7.36 16.33
N TYR A 185 3.82 -7.66 16.74
CA TYR A 185 4.94 -7.84 15.82
C TYR A 185 5.72 -9.12 16.09
N ARG A 186 6.42 -9.60 15.04
CA ARG A 186 7.34 -10.74 15.10
C ARG A 186 8.48 -10.57 14.10
N GLN A 187 9.65 -11.09 14.44
CA GLN A 187 10.88 -11.03 13.64
C GLN A 187 11.17 -12.37 12.99
N TRP A 188 11.38 -12.33 11.68
CA TRP A 188 11.78 -13.46 10.85
C TRP A 188 13.24 -13.27 10.42
N ASP A 189 14.03 -14.35 10.36
CA ASP A 189 15.44 -14.29 9.95
C ASP A 189 15.71 -14.70 8.48
N GLY A 190 14.66 -15.09 7.77
CA GLY A 190 14.74 -15.69 6.43
C GLY A 190 14.31 -17.16 6.40
N SER A 191 14.31 -17.85 7.53
CA SER A 191 13.92 -19.26 7.65
C SER A 191 13.22 -19.60 8.96
N ASN A 192 13.42 -18.84 10.03
CA ASN A 192 12.85 -19.06 11.35
C ASN A 192 12.39 -17.75 11.99
N TRP A 193 11.45 -17.89 12.92
CA TRP A 193 11.05 -16.81 13.82
C TRP A 193 12.06 -16.63 14.94
N ARG A 194 12.53 -15.40 15.17
CA ARG A 194 13.49 -15.05 16.22
C ARG A 194 12.84 -14.85 17.59
N ASN A 195 11.57 -14.46 17.62
CA ASN A 195 10.79 -14.22 18.83
C ASN A 195 9.38 -14.79 18.70
N GLN A 196 8.63 -14.78 19.80
CA GLN A 196 7.18 -14.98 19.77
C GLN A 196 6.49 -13.69 19.32
N TRP A 197 5.20 -13.75 19.02
CA TRP A 197 4.40 -12.55 18.84
C TRP A 197 4.48 -11.66 20.09
N THR A 198 4.89 -10.41 19.91
CA THR A 198 5.02 -9.42 20.98
C THR A 198 4.05 -8.26 20.71
N SER A 199 3.29 -7.87 21.72
CA SER A 199 2.36 -6.73 21.60
C SER A 199 3.13 -5.41 21.69
N LEU A 200 2.82 -4.49 20.77
CA LEU A 200 3.15 -3.06 20.86
C LEU A 200 2.04 -2.26 21.57
N GLY A 201 1.01 -2.95 22.08
CA GLY A 201 -0.12 -2.35 22.78
C GLY A 201 -1.04 -1.53 21.86
N GLY A 202 -1.78 -0.60 22.48
CA GLY A 202 -2.74 0.28 21.81
C GLY A 202 -4.11 -0.36 21.56
N GLN A 203 -4.99 0.42 20.92
CA GLN A 203 -6.38 0.07 20.59
C GLN A 203 -6.75 0.71 19.26
N PHE A 204 -6.56 -0.02 18.17
CA PHE A 204 -6.65 0.50 16.82
C PHE A 204 -7.82 -0.06 16.03
N ALA A 205 -8.22 0.67 14.98
CA ALA A 205 -9.31 0.31 14.10
C ALA A 205 -8.83 -0.31 12.79
N SER A 206 -7.64 0.06 12.30
CA SER A 206 -7.08 -0.45 11.04
C SER A 206 -6.00 -1.52 11.24
N GLN A 207 -5.84 -2.34 10.20
CA GLN A 207 -4.61 -3.09 10.00
C GLN A 207 -3.40 -2.14 9.98
N PRO A 208 -2.20 -2.61 10.41
CA PRO A 208 -0.99 -1.81 10.33
C PRO A 208 -0.51 -1.67 8.89
N ALA A 209 0.09 -0.53 8.58
CA ALA A 209 1.04 -0.38 7.48
C ALA A 209 2.41 -0.12 8.09
N ALA A 210 3.49 -0.48 7.38
CA ALA A 210 4.82 -0.22 7.87
C ALA A 210 5.75 0.13 6.72
N VAL A 211 6.78 0.92 7.03
CA VAL A 211 7.85 1.28 6.10
C VAL A 211 9.16 1.33 6.84
N THR A 212 10.20 0.78 6.22
CA THR A 212 11.57 1.02 6.62
C THR A 212 12.10 2.16 5.78
N PHE A 213 12.57 3.23 6.42
CA PHE A 213 13.19 4.36 5.75
C PHE A 213 14.51 4.71 6.43
N GLU A 214 15.43 5.26 5.64
CA GLU A 214 16.83 5.44 6.04
C GLU A 214 17.50 4.14 6.51
N SER A 215 18.77 4.19 6.89
CA SER A 215 19.56 2.97 7.10
C SER A 215 19.15 2.15 8.32
N GLU A 216 18.20 2.59 9.17
CA GLU A 216 17.95 1.89 10.44
C GLU A 216 16.58 2.16 11.11
N GLN A 217 15.64 2.89 10.49
CA GLN A 217 14.35 3.20 11.11
C GLN A 217 13.18 2.49 10.41
N THR A 218 12.36 1.79 11.21
CA THR A 218 11.06 1.26 10.77
C THR A 218 9.95 2.03 11.45
N ASN A 219 8.98 2.53 10.69
CA ASN A 219 7.76 3.12 11.22
C ASN A 219 6.57 2.23 10.94
N VAL A 220 5.72 2.08 11.96
CA VAL A 220 4.42 1.40 11.88
C VAL A 220 3.32 2.43 12.03
N TRP A 221 2.37 2.38 11.12
CA TRP A 221 1.22 3.27 11.03
C TRP A 221 -0.06 2.50 11.28
N VAL A 222 -0.97 3.08 12.07
CA VAL A 222 -2.30 2.54 12.32
C VAL A 222 -3.29 3.67 12.48
N ILE A 223 -4.55 3.42 12.13
CA ILE A 223 -5.66 4.32 12.41
C ILE A 223 -6.26 3.94 13.76
N ASP A 224 -6.34 4.90 14.66
CA ASP A 224 -6.97 4.74 15.97
C ASP A 224 -8.51 4.71 15.88
N LYS A 225 -9.17 4.40 17.00
CA LYS A 225 -10.64 4.33 17.08
C LYS A 225 -11.34 5.69 16.91
N SER A 226 -10.59 6.79 16.94
CA SER A 226 -11.05 8.16 16.67
C SER A 226 -10.74 8.60 15.24
N TYR A 227 -10.32 7.69 14.36
CA TYR A 227 -9.92 7.95 12.97
C TYR A 227 -8.64 8.78 12.82
N GLY A 228 -7.85 8.94 13.89
CA GLY A 228 -6.54 9.59 13.84
C GLY A 228 -5.44 8.63 13.39
N LEU A 229 -4.42 9.14 12.69
CA LEU A 229 -3.20 8.38 12.42
C LEU A 229 -2.36 8.31 13.71
N SER A 230 -1.87 7.11 14.02
CA SER A 230 -0.90 6.87 15.08
C SER A 230 0.35 6.19 14.51
N ALA A 231 1.51 6.49 15.11
CA ALA A 231 2.81 6.01 14.67
C ALA A 231 3.60 5.37 15.81
N MET A 232 4.37 4.34 15.50
CA MET A 232 5.35 3.72 16.39
C MET A 232 6.63 3.50 15.61
N ALA A 233 7.77 3.99 16.11
CA ALA A 233 9.05 3.78 15.45
C ALA A 233 9.89 2.71 16.15
N TYR A 234 10.68 1.99 15.36
CA TYR A 234 11.71 1.07 15.77
C TYR A 234 13.05 1.55 15.23
N LYS A 235 14.00 1.83 16.14
CA LYS A 235 15.31 2.40 15.82
C LYS A 235 16.37 1.69 16.66
N ASN A 236 17.49 1.32 16.04
CA ASN A 236 18.63 0.73 16.74
C ASN A 236 18.26 -0.46 17.65
N GLY A 237 17.33 -1.31 17.19
CA GLY A 237 16.89 -2.47 17.96
C GLY A 237 15.83 -2.20 19.03
N THR A 238 15.31 -0.97 19.14
CA THR A 238 14.41 -0.56 20.22
C THR A 238 13.17 0.14 19.68
N TRP A 239 12.00 -0.20 20.25
CA TRP A 239 10.73 0.49 19.98
C TRP A 239 10.63 1.77 20.79
N ASP A 240 9.97 2.79 20.25
CA ASP A 240 9.52 3.93 21.04
C ASP A 240 8.64 3.44 22.21
N SER A 241 8.67 4.17 23.33
CA SER A 241 7.97 3.75 24.55
C SER A 241 6.45 3.95 24.49
N SER A 242 5.94 4.68 23.49
CA SER A 242 4.52 4.98 23.33
C SER A 242 4.17 5.31 21.89
N TRP A 243 2.91 5.04 21.50
CA TRP A 243 2.36 5.48 20.23
C TRP A 243 2.27 7.01 20.15
N LEU A 244 2.78 7.57 19.06
CA LEU A 244 2.67 8.98 18.73
C LEU A 244 1.39 9.24 17.93
N GLY A 245 0.47 10.04 18.48
CA GLY A 245 -0.71 10.49 17.75
C GLY A 245 -0.37 11.61 16.76
N LEU A 246 -0.66 11.40 15.48
CA LEU A 246 -0.46 12.38 14.39
C LEU A 246 -1.77 13.03 13.93
N GLY A 247 -2.89 12.69 14.58
CA GLY A 247 -4.19 13.29 14.34
C GLY A 247 -4.73 13.08 12.92
N GLY A 248 -5.53 14.02 12.44
CA GLY A 248 -6.26 13.89 11.17
C GLY A 248 -7.57 13.12 11.31
N PHE A 249 -8.18 12.80 10.17
CA PHE A 249 -9.37 11.95 10.08
C PHE A 249 -9.24 11.05 8.85
N ALA A 250 -8.62 9.88 9.03
CA ALA A 250 -8.35 8.91 7.98
C ALA A 250 -9.50 7.92 7.84
N THR A 251 -10.01 7.76 6.61
CA THR A 251 -11.08 6.82 6.23
C THR A 251 -10.59 5.65 5.36
N SER A 252 -9.28 5.41 5.35
CA SER A 252 -8.63 4.22 4.79
C SER A 252 -7.44 3.83 5.68
N PRO A 253 -6.93 2.59 5.58
CA PRO A 253 -5.58 2.29 6.05
C PRO A 253 -4.56 3.25 5.41
N PRO A 254 -3.46 3.57 6.12
CA PRO A 254 -2.39 4.39 5.58
C PRO A 254 -1.53 3.61 4.59
N THR A 255 -0.90 4.33 3.68
CA THR A 255 0.24 3.83 2.89
C THR A 255 1.37 4.84 3.00
N SER A 256 2.62 4.39 2.86
CA SER A 256 3.76 5.29 3.05
C SER A 256 4.95 4.84 2.25
N CYS A 257 5.83 5.78 1.92
CA CYS A 257 7.11 5.45 1.35
C CYS A 257 8.17 6.51 1.64
N SER A 258 9.42 6.18 1.33
CA SER A 258 10.54 7.10 1.32
C SER A 258 11.16 7.10 -0.08
N HIS A 259 11.19 8.27 -0.73
CA HIS A 259 11.65 8.42 -2.11
C HIS A 259 13.03 9.06 -2.24
N ASP A 260 13.55 9.60 -1.14
CA ASP A 260 14.87 10.20 -1.02
C ASP A 260 15.38 9.99 0.42
N SER A 261 16.70 10.04 0.61
CA SER A 261 17.29 10.00 1.94
C SER A 261 16.79 11.19 2.75
N GLY A 262 16.15 10.93 3.88
CA GLY A 262 15.68 12.02 4.72
C GLY A 262 14.23 12.41 4.57
N VAL A 263 13.43 11.73 3.73
CA VAL A 263 12.00 12.07 3.54
C VAL A 263 11.13 10.83 3.66
N LEU A 264 9.99 10.99 4.32
CA LEU A 264 8.97 9.99 4.49
C LEU A 264 7.61 10.62 4.22
N ASP A 265 6.85 10.02 3.30
CA ASP A 265 5.51 10.44 2.94
C ASP A 265 4.49 9.40 3.38
N VAL A 266 3.41 9.86 4.01
CA VAL A 266 2.28 9.05 4.46
C VAL A 266 1.01 9.56 3.82
N PHE A 267 0.26 8.66 3.19
CA PHE A 267 -0.97 8.96 2.48
C PHE A 267 -2.15 8.23 3.10
N VAL A 268 -3.28 8.93 3.20
CA VAL A 268 -4.56 8.38 3.64
C VAL A 268 -5.69 8.96 2.79
N ARG A 269 -6.83 8.26 2.73
CA ARG A 269 -8.09 8.88 2.33
C ARG A 269 -8.67 9.63 3.52
N GLY A 270 -9.11 10.88 3.33
CA GLY A 270 -9.73 11.71 4.37
C GLY A 270 -11.24 11.50 4.53
N SER A 271 -11.88 12.22 5.45
CA SER A 271 -13.35 12.21 5.65
C SER A 271 -14.15 12.70 4.44
N THR A 272 -13.55 13.59 3.64
CA THR A 272 -14.13 14.11 2.38
C THR A 272 -13.87 13.19 1.19
N MET A 273 -13.31 12.00 1.44
CA MET A 273 -12.85 11.04 0.45
C MET A 273 -11.72 11.55 -0.45
N ALA A 274 -11.08 12.67 -0.10
CA ALA A 274 -9.88 13.15 -0.78
C ALA A 274 -8.61 12.42 -0.33
N LEU A 275 -7.58 12.43 -1.17
CA LEU A 275 -6.23 12.04 -0.77
C LEU A 275 -5.64 13.11 0.14
N HIS A 276 -5.04 12.68 1.24
CA HIS A 276 -4.27 13.53 2.13
C HIS A 276 -2.85 12.98 2.30
N GLN A 277 -1.88 13.88 2.37
CA GLN A 277 -0.47 13.59 2.59
C GLN A 277 -0.01 14.23 3.90
N MET A 278 0.84 13.51 4.62
CA MET A 278 1.68 14.03 5.68
C MET A 278 3.10 13.63 5.36
N ASN A 279 4.04 14.55 5.53
CA ASN A 279 5.45 14.29 5.27
C ASN A 279 6.30 14.55 6.51
N TRP A 280 7.37 13.80 6.62
CA TRP A 280 8.41 13.96 7.62
C TRP A 280 9.74 14.14 6.90
N ASN A 281 10.63 14.96 7.45
CA ASN A 281 11.99 15.06 6.93
C ASN A 281 13.06 15.23 8.02
N THR A 282 14.31 14.88 7.67
CA THR A 282 15.49 14.98 8.55
C THR A 282 15.99 16.41 8.75
N THR A 283 15.51 17.38 7.98
CA THR A 283 15.90 18.78 8.18
C THR A 283 15.17 19.39 9.38
N SER A 284 13.88 19.10 9.51
CA SER A 284 13.02 19.62 10.57
C SER A 284 12.80 18.65 11.72
N PHE A 285 13.09 17.35 11.51
CA PHE A 285 12.81 16.24 12.44
C PHE A 285 11.35 16.19 12.91
N MET A 286 10.42 16.75 12.12
CA MET A 286 9.00 16.84 12.48
C MET A 286 8.11 16.42 11.31
N TYR A 287 6.94 15.92 11.67
CA TYR A 287 5.84 15.73 10.73
C TYR A 287 5.24 17.10 10.38
N SER A 288 4.89 17.30 9.12
CA SER A 288 4.06 18.41 8.69
C SER A 288 2.61 18.23 9.13
N GLY A 289 1.78 19.26 8.94
CA GLY A 289 0.33 19.11 9.02
C GLY A 289 -0.23 18.43 7.77
N TRP A 290 -1.38 17.77 7.91
CA TRP A 290 -2.09 17.12 6.79
C TRP A 290 -2.38 18.08 5.64
N GLN A 291 -1.89 17.75 4.43
CA GLN A 291 -2.14 18.49 3.20
C GLN A 291 -3.11 17.70 2.31
N PRO A 292 -4.19 18.30 1.79
CA PRO A 292 -5.03 17.64 0.80
C PRO A 292 -4.32 17.64 -0.57
N LEU A 293 -4.28 16.48 -1.24
CA LEU A 293 -3.82 16.34 -2.62
C LEU A 293 -4.97 16.19 -3.63
N GLY A 294 -6.22 16.22 -3.14
CA GLY A 294 -7.41 16.21 -3.98
C GLY A 294 -7.89 14.82 -4.39
N LEU A 295 -8.56 14.75 -5.54
CA LEU A 295 -9.37 13.61 -6.02
C LEU A 295 -10.48 13.15 -5.06
N TYR A 296 -11.35 12.27 -5.55
CA TYR A 296 -12.36 11.58 -4.75
C TYR A 296 -12.10 10.08 -4.88
N LEU A 297 -11.67 9.47 -3.78
CA LEU A 297 -11.12 8.12 -3.72
C LEU A 297 -12.20 7.14 -3.27
N SER A 298 -12.39 6.07 -4.04
CA SER A 298 -13.22 4.93 -3.62
C SER A 298 -12.41 3.86 -2.90
N SER A 299 -11.10 3.80 -3.13
CA SER A 299 -10.18 2.87 -2.48
C SER A 299 -9.33 3.52 -1.39
N SER A 300 -8.57 2.69 -0.68
CA SER A 300 -7.35 3.12 0.00
C SER A 300 -6.29 3.53 -1.03
N PRO A 301 -5.41 4.49 -0.72
CA PRO A 301 -4.28 4.78 -1.58
C PRO A 301 -3.20 3.68 -1.48
N MET A 302 -2.51 3.44 -2.58
CA MET A 302 -1.28 2.67 -2.67
C MET A 302 -0.16 3.59 -3.14
N VAL A 303 1.07 3.42 -2.63
CA VAL A 303 2.23 4.16 -3.12
C VAL A 303 3.37 3.21 -3.47
N THR A 304 4.01 3.42 -4.62
CA THR A 304 5.29 2.78 -4.97
C THR A 304 6.38 3.81 -4.98
N CYS A 305 7.56 3.46 -4.48
CA CYS A 305 8.69 4.38 -4.43
C CYS A 305 9.97 3.74 -4.94
N SER A 306 10.70 4.53 -5.71
CA SER A 306 12.03 4.26 -6.23
C SER A 306 12.83 5.55 -6.08
N PRO A 307 14.18 5.52 -6.09
CA PRO A 307 14.97 6.73 -5.96
C PRO A 307 14.51 7.82 -6.95
N GLY A 308 14.08 8.97 -6.42
CA GLY A 308 13.62 10.10 -7.21
C GLY A 308 12.23 9.95 -7.86
N ARG A 309 11.44 8.94 -7.51
CA ARG A 309 10.09 8.74 -8.05
C ARG A 309 9.12 8.11 -7.05
N MET A 310 7.93 8.69 -6.95
CA MET A 310 6.78 8.11 -6.26
C MET A 310 5.60 8.02 -7.19
N ASP A 311 4.84 6.94 -7.09
CA ASP A 311 3.55 6.81 -7.76
C ASP A 311 2.48 6.54 -6.72
N VAL A 312 1.57 7.51 -6.53
CA VAL A 312 0.36 7.31 -5.73
C VAL A 312 -0.75 6.84 -6.64
N VAL A 313 -1.33 5.70 -6.28
CA VAL A 313 -2.30 4.97 -7.08
C VAL A 313 -3.58 4.84 -6.28
N VAL A 314 -4.70 5.19 -6.89
CA VAL A 314 -6.03 5.14 -6.27
C VAL A 314 -7.04 4.58 -7.26
N TYR A 315 -8.15 4.03 -6.76
CA TYR A 315 -9.37 3.94 -7.52
C TYR A 315 -10.27 5.12 -7.18
N GLY A 316 -10.92 5.66 -8.21
CA GLY A 316 -11.76 6.84 -8.08
C GLY A 316 -11.08 8.11 -8.61
N GLY A 317 -11.86 8.93 -9.31
CA GLY A 317 -11.48 10.27 -9.72
C GLY A 317 -12.66 11.01 -10.35
N GLY A 318 -13.03 12.16 -9.78
CA GLY A 318 -14.26 12.88 -10.17
C GLY A 318 -15.55 12.09 -9.91
N SER A 319 -16.71 12.65 -10.29
CA SER A 319 -18.03 12.08 -9.96
C SER A 319 -18.46 10.88 -10.82
N ASN A 320 -17.74 10.57 -11.91
CA ASN A 320 -18.17 9.60 -12.93
C ASN A 320 -17.26 8.38 -13.08
N ALA A 321 -16.13 8.32 -12.37
CA ALA A 321 -15.15 7.25 -12.50
C ALA A 321 -14.75 6.69 -11.13
N PRO A 322 -15.72 6.21 -10.30
CA PRO A 322 -15.43 5.78 -8.94
C PRO A 322 -14.54 4.53 -8.89
N HIS A 323 -14.35 3.78 -9.98
CA HIS A 323 -13.61 2.52 -9.97
C HIS A 323 -12.44 2.46 -10.97
N ASP A 324 -12.16 3.57 -11.63
CA ASP A 324 -11.07 3.71 -12.58
C ASP A 324 -9.76 3.93 -11.81
N LEU A 325 -8.64 3.50 -12.40
CA LEU A 325 -7.31 3.71 -11.84
C LEU A 325 -6.89 5.16 -12.08
N TRP A 326 -6.39 5.83 -11.05
CA TRP A 326 -5.76 7.14 -11.18
C TRP A 326 -4.37 7.10 -10.56
N VAL A 327 -3.42 7.73 -11.24
CA VAL A 327 -2.03 7.80 -10.80
C VAL A 327 -1.55 9.25 -10.77
N GLU A 328 -1.00 9.67 -9.64
CA GLU A 328 -0.23 10.91 -9.48
C GLU A 328 1.23 10.53 -9.25
N ARG A 329 2.14 11.21 -9.94
CA ARG A 329 3.56 10.88 -9.91
C ARG A 329 4.38 12.04 -9.40
N TRP A 330 5.31 11.75 -8.51
CA TRP A 330 6.41 12.65 -8.16
C TRP A 330 7.62 12.38 -9.06
N ASP A 331 8.18 13.42 -9.68
CA ASP A 331 9.31 13.34 -10.61
C ASP A 331 10.59 13.99 -10.05
N ASN A 332 11.01 13.56 -8.86
CA ASN A 332 12.16 14.08 -8.11
C ASN A 332 11.99 15.51 -7.58
N SER A 333 11.16 16.35 -8.22
CA SER A 333 11.00 17.76 -7.83
C SER A 333 9.57 18.27 -7.75
N THR A 334 8.62 17.64 -8.47
CA THR A 334 7.24 18.11 -8.52
C THR A 334 6.24 16.97 -8.64
N TRP A 335 5.01 17.21 -8.16
CA TRP A 335 3.87 16.36 -8.48
C TRP A 335 3.40 16.66 -9.90
N GLN A 336 3.28 15.60 -10.68
CA GLN A 336 2.68 15.62 -12.01
C GLN A 336 1.16 15.61 -11.89
N SER A 337 0.47 16.10 -12.92
CA SER A 337 -1.00 16.03 -12.93
C SER A 337 -1.49 14.58 -12.92
N TRP A 338 -2.56 14.34 -12.17
CA TRP A 338 -3.31 13.10 -12.16
C TRP A 338 -3.63 12.59 -13.57
N LYS A 339 -3.29 11.32 -13.82
CA LYS A 339 -3.65 10.62 -15.05
C LYS A 339 -4.62 9.49 -14.74
N GLY A 340 -5.81 9.58 -15.34
CA GLY A 340 -6.85 8.56 -15.25
C GLY A 340 -6.64 7.49 -16.32
N GLU A 341 -6.57 6.24 -15.89
CA GLU A 341 -6.55 5.05 -16.71
C GLU A 341 -7.90 4.35 -16.51
N ALA A 342 -8.70 4.31 -17.58
CA ALA A 342 -10.06 3.75 -17.55
C ALA A 342 -10.05 2.33 -17.00
N GLY A 343 -11.15 1.88 -16.40
CA GLY A 343 -11.25 0.53 -15.84
C GLY A 343 -12.38 0.44 -14.84
N SER A 344 -12.65 -0.76 -14.34
CA SER A 344 -13.59 -0.92 -13.24
C SER A 344 -13.02 -1.99 -12.32
N PHE A 345 -12.54 -1.55 -11.17
CA PHE A 345 -11.88 -2.41 -10.20
C PHE A 345 -12.54 -2.32 -8.82
N LYS A 346 -12.44 -3.42 -8.07
CA LYS A 346 -12.90 -3.55 -6.68
C LYS A 346 -11.70 -3.73 -5.74
N GLY A 347 -11.88 -3.37 -4.48
CA GLY A 347 -10.83 -3.43 -3.48
C GLY A 347 -9.89 -2.23 -3.56
N ASP A 348 -8.60 -2.48 -3.38
CA ASP A 348 -7.55 -1.47 -3.34
C ASP A 348 -6.53 -1.74 -4.47
N PRO A 349 -5.94 -0.69 -5.08
CA PRO A 349 -4.97 -0.87 -6.14
C PRO A 349 -3.67 -1.48 -5.62
N VAL A 350 -3.01 -2.25 -6.49
CA VAL A 350 -1.67 -2.79 -6.23
C VAL A 350 -0.76 -2.35 -7.36
N ALA A 351 0.40 -1.85 -7.00
CA ALA A 351 1.42 -1.43 -7.95
C ALA A 351 2.79 -1.82 -7.43
N ILE A 352 3.70 -2.13 -8.35
CA ILE A 352 5.10 -2.40 -8.04
C ILE A 352 5.99 -1.73 -9.08
N SER A 353 7.11 -1.19 -8.63
CA SER A 353 8.11 -0.55 -9.50
C SER A 353 9.37 -1.39 -9.49
N SER A 354 9.79 -1.90 -10.65
CA SER A 354 11.07 -2.65 -10.75
C SER A 354 12.27 -1.72 -10.68
N ASN A 355 12.11 -0.51 -11.23
CA ASN A 355 13.08 0.57 -11.22
C ASN A 355 12.35 1.89 -11.55
N SER A 356 13.09 2.99 -11.66
CA SER A 356 12.50 4.30 -12.00
C SER A 356 11.84 4.34 -13.39
N ASN A 357 12.13 3.37 -14.27
CA ASN A 357 11.66 3.32 -15.65
C ASN A 357 10.49 2.37 -15.92
N ARG A 358 10.04 1.60 -14.91
CA ARG A 358 8.98 0.61 -15.09
C ARG A 358 8.13 0.45 -13.84
N SER A 359 6.82 0.44 -14.04
CA SER A 359 5.85 0.01 -13.03
C SER A 359 4.77 -0.87 -13.61
N ASP A 360 4.35 -1.83 -12.80
CA ASP A 360 3.31 -2.79 -13.11
C ASP A 360 2.15 -2.54 -12.12
N TYR A 361 0.97 -2.26 -12.67
CA TYR A 361 -0.25 -2.03 -11.89
C TYR A 361 -1.20 -3.21 -12.06
N PHE A 362 -1.91 -3.54 -10.99
CA PHE A 362 -2.85 -4.63 -10.94
C PHE A 362 -4.19 -4.17 -10.40
N GLY A 363 -5.25 -4.75 -10.94
CA GLY A 363 -6.61 -4.56 -10.43
C GLY A 363 -7.45 -5.81 -10.61
N VAL A 364 -8.44 -5.97 -9.72
CA VAL A 364 -9.42 -7.06 -9.80
C VAL A 364 -10.75 -6.45 -10.22
N SER A 365 -11.31 -6.89 -11.34
CA SER A 365 -12.61 -6.42 -11.81
C SER A 365 -13.76 -6.95 -10.95
N PRO A 366 -14.97 -6.36 -11.02
CA PRO A 366 -16.13 -6.83 -10.29
C PRO A 366 -16.41 -8.33 -10.44
N ASP A 367 -16.21 -8.89 -11.63
CA ASP A 367 -16.37 -10.31 -11.95
C ASP A 367 -15.25 -11.23 -11.40
N GLY A 368 -14.20 -10.66 -10.82
CA GLY A 368 -13.07 -11.40 -10.23
C GLY A 368 -11.88 -11.64 -11.16
N SER A 369 -11.93 -11.21 -12.42
CA SER A 369 -10.75 -11.30 -13.31
C SER A 369 -9.65 -10.35 -12.83
N MET A 370 -8.39 -10.75 -12.95
CA MET A 370 -7.26 -9.86 -12.71
C MET A 370 -6.82 -9.18 -14.00
N TYR A 371 -6.47 -7.90 -13.89
CA TYR A 371 -5.95 -7.08 -14.96
C TYR A 371 -4.57 -6.54 -14.60
N HIS A 372 -3.73 -6.40 -15.62
CA HIS A 372 -2.40 -5.81 -15.52
C HIS A 372 -2.27 -4.62 -16.47
N LEU A 373 -1.56 -3.59 -16.03
CA LEU A 373 -1.19 -2.43 -16.84
C LEU A 373 0.31 -2.16 -16.64
N LEU A 374 1.04 -2.04 -17.75
CA LEU A 374 2.45 -1.67 -17.74
C LEU A 374 2.60 -0.17 -17.99
N TRP A 375 3.42 0.49 -17.19
CA TRP A 375 3.96 1.81 -17.49
C TRP A 375 5.48 1.75 -17.68
N THR A 376 5.99 2.45 -18.67
CA THR A 376 7.44 2.70 -18.82
C THR A 376 7.75 4.16 -19.14
N THR A 377 8.95 4.62 -18.81
CA THR A 377 9.40 5.98 -19.19
C THR A 377 9.35 6.21 -20.70
N ALA A 378 9.72 5.19 -21.50
CA ALA A 378 9.78 5.30 -22.95
C ALA A 378 8.39 5.20 -23.62
N GLY A 379 7.48 4.39 -23.08
CA GLY A 379 6.20 4.09 -23.69
C GLY A 379 4.99 4.78 -23.06
N GLY A 380 5.12 5.37 -21.86
CA GLY A 380 3.98 5.80 -21.07
C GLY A 380 3.16 4.62 -20.55
N TYR A 381 1.87 4.84 -20.34
CA TYR A 381 0.93 3.79 -19.94
C TYR A 381 0.55 2.95 -21.16
N GLY A 382 0.59 1.62 -21.02
CA GLY A 382 0.10 0.67 -22.00
C GLY A 382 -1.44 0.55 -21.99
N ASN A 383 -1.94 -0.61 -22.40
CA ASN A 383 -3.35 -0.96 -22.28
C ASN A 383 -3.54 -1.97 -21.14
N TRP A 384 -4.74 -1.99 -20.57
CA TRP A 384 -5.13 -3.04 -19.65
C TRP A 384 -5.17 -4.41 -20.34
N GLU A 385 -4.40 -5.36 -19.82
CA GLU A 385 -4.40 -6.76 -20.21
C GLU A 385 -5.23 -7.56 -19.21
N ASN A 386 -6.24 -8.29 -19.67
CA ASN A 386 -6.97 -9.25 -18.83
C ASN A 386 -6.11 -10.50 -18.68
N ILE A 387 -5.61 -10.75 -17.47
CA ILE A 387 -4.80 -11.92 -17.13
C ILE A 387 -5.62 -12.98 -16.38
N GLY A 388 -6.94 -13.01 -16.59
CA GLY A 388 -7.87 -14.07 -16.18
C GLY A 388 -7.96 -14.30 -14.67
N GLY A 389 -8.38 -15.51 -14.32
CA GLY A 389 -8.58 -15.94 -12.92
C GLY A 389 -9.94 -15.53 -12.34
N ALA A 390 -10.16 -15.88 -11.07
CA ALA A 390 -11.38 -15.59 -10.32
C ALA A 390 -11.03 -15.31 -8.85
N PHE A 391 -10.82 -14.04 -8.52
CA PHE A 391 -10.19 -13.59 -7.28
C PHE A 391 -11.12 -12.83 -6.33
N GLU A 392 -10.86 -13.02 -5.04
CA GLU A 392 -11.54 -12.36 -3.93
C GLU A 392 -10.58 -11.64 -2.96
N SER A 393 -9.30 -11.52 -3.31
CA SER A 393 -8.35 -10.64 -2.61
C SER A 393 -7.70 -9.65 -3.56
N ILE A 394 -7.14 -8.57 -3.01
CA ILE A 394 -6.12 -7.81 -3.74
C ILE A 394 -4.90 -8.72 -3.97
N PRO A 395 -4.12 -8.51 -5.04
CA PRO A 395 -2.91 -9.29 -5.28
C PRO A 395 -1.74 -8.85 -4.38
N SER A 396 -0.73 -9.71 -4.30
CA SER A 396 0.62 -9.36 -3.87
C SER A 396 1.56 -9.60 -5.05
N ALA A 397 2.37 -8.60 -5.40
CA ALA A 397 3.28 -8.68 -6.54
C ALA A 397 4.74 -8.56 -6.06
N LEU A 398 5.65 -9.18 -6.80
CA LEU A 398 7.08 -9.13 -6.52
C LEU A 398 7.86 -8.94 -7.82
N VAL A 399 8.91 -8.12 -7.77
CA VAL A 399 9.89 -8.00 -8.85
C VAL A 399 11.02 -8.98 -8.54
N VAL A 400 11.18 -10.02 -9.36
CA VAL A 400 12.31 -10.97 -9.26
C VAL A 400 13.53 -10.40 -9.98
N SER A 401 13.30 -9.77 -11.13
CA SER A 401 14.32 -9.13 -11.97
C SER A 401 13.65 -8.06 -12.85
N ASP A 402 14.45 -7.26 -13.57
CA ASP A 402 13.94 -6.28 -14.53
C ASP A 402 13.01 -6.87 -15.60
N SER A 403 13.14 -8.17 -15.89
CA SER A 403 12.31 -8.87 -16.86
C SER A 403 11.28 -9.81 -16.25
N ARG A 404 11.23 -9.95 -14.92
CA ARG A 404 10.33 -10.88 -14.24
C ARG A 404 9.56 -10.24 -13.08
N VAL A 405 8.24 -10.31 -13.19
CA VAL A 405 7.29 -9.95 -12.14
C VAL A 405 6.38 -11.14 -11.87
N ASP A 406 6.26 -11.53 -10.61
CA ASP A 406 5.36 -12.61 -10.20
C ASP A 406 4.24 -12.00 -9.36
N VAL A 407 3.03 -12.53 -9.50
CA VAL A 407 1.84 -12.07 -8.80
C VAL A 407 1.12 -13.25 -8.16
N VAL A 408 0.66 -13.06 -6.93
CA VAL A 408 -0.15 -14.02 -6.20
C VAL A 408 -1.45 -13.39 -5.70
N ALA A 409 -2.52 -14.16 -5.65
CA ALA A 409 -3.81 -13.72 -5.12
C ALA A 409 -4.64 -14.91 -4.64
N VAL A 410 -5.63 -14.64 -3.79
CA VAL A 410 -6.55 -15.67 -3.27
C VAL A 410 -7.77 -15.77 -4.18
N GLY A 411 -7.99 -16.98 -4.70
CA GLY A 411 -9.13 -17.31 -5.55
C GLY A 411 -10.42 -17.43 -4.74
N THR A 412 -11.55 -17.44 -5.46
CA THR A 412 -12.90 -17.68 -4.88
C THR A 412 -13.10 -19.07 -4.25
N ASP A 413 -12.10 -19.94 -4.38
CA ASP A 413 -11.97 -21.24 -3.72
C ASP A 413 -11.11 -21.19 -2.45
N ASP A 414 -10.80 -19.99 -1.96
CA ASP A 414 -9.99 -19.69 -0.76
C ASP A 414 -8.51 -20.15 -0.90
N ARG A 415 -8.07 -20.51 -2.11
CA ARG A 415 -6.72 -21.03 -2.41
C ARG A 415 -5.83 -19.95 -3.02
N LEU A 416 -4.55 -19.98 -2.68
CA LEU A 416 -3.53 -19.12 -3.27
C LEU A 416 -3.25 -19.53 -4.71
N LYS A 417 -3.30 -18.57 -5.62
CA LYS A 417 -2.87 -18.75 -7.01
C LYS A 417 -1.65 -17.89 -7.32
N HIS A 418 -0.88 -18.31 -8.32
CA HIS A 418 0.34 -17.64 -8.76
C HIS A 418 0.37 -17.50 -10.29
N ARG A 419 0.93 -16.39 -10.80
CA ARG A 419 1.22 -16.19 -12.23
C ARG A 419 2.50 -15.38 -12.39
N ALA A 420 3.30 -15.71 -13.41
CA ALA A 420 4.57 -15.04 -13.68
C ALA A 420 4.61 -14.37 -15.06
N LEU A 421 5.03 -13.11 -15.09
CA LEU A 421 5.40 -12.35 -16.27
C LEU A 421 6.91 -12.48 -16.47
N ILE A 422 7.36 -13.01 -17.60
CA ILE A 422 8.78 -13.12 -17.98
C ILE A 422 8.91 -12.65 -19.42
N ASP A 423 9.81 -11.70 -19.65
CA ASP A 423 10.10 -11.13 -20.98
C ASP A 423 8.82 -10.68 -21.72
N SER A 424 7.97 -9.94 -21.01
CA SER A 424 6.70 -9.40 -21.50
C SER A 424 5.63 -10.44 -21.89
N SER A 425 5.80 -11.70 -21.50
CA SER A 425 4.81 -12.75 -21.68
C SER A 425 4.39 -13.33 -20.33
N TRP A 426 3.09 -13.46 -20.09
CA TRP A 426 2.55 -14.16 -18.92
C TRP A 426 2.64 -15.68 -19.08
N SER A 427 2.76 -16.44 -17.97
CA SER A 427 2.44 -17.87 -17.98
C SER A 427 1.03 -18.10 -18.50
N THR A 428 0.79 -19.25 -19.13
CA THR A 428 -0.51 -19.55 -19.77
C THR A 428 -1.65 -19.61 -18.75
N ASP A 429 -1.40 -20.29 -17.63
CA ASP A 429 -2.38 -20.51 -16.57
C ASP A 429 -1.91 -19.91 -15.25
N TRP A 430 -2.86 -19.83 -14.31
CA TRP A 430 -2.61 -19.58 -12.90
C TRP A 430 -2.25 -20.90 -12.21
N ASP A 431 -1.07 -20.96 -11.59
CA ASP A 431 -0.67 -22.08 -10.75
C ASP A 431 -1.51 -22.09 -9.47
N ASP A 432 -1.95 -23.26 -9.02
CA ASP A 432 -2.62 -23.42 -7.73
C ASP A 432 -1.61 -23.84 -6.65
N LEU A 433 -1.31 -22.92 -5.73
CA LEU A 433 -0.36 -23.13 -4.64
C LEU A 433 -1.03 -23.65 -3.36
N GLY A 434 -2.36 -23.83 -3.35
CA GLY A 434 -3.12 -24.37 -2.23
C GLY A 434 -3.37 -23.39 -1.09
N GLY A 435 -3.50 -23.94 0.13
CA GLY A 435 -3.80 -23.16 1.33
C GLY A 435 -5.29 -22.88 1.52
N SER A 436 -5.62 -22.22 2.62
CA SER A 436 -7.00 -21.80 2.94
C SER A 436 -6.95 -20.43 3.59
N PHE A 437 -6.95 -19.40 2.75
CA PHE A 437 -6.74 -18.00 3.13
C PHE A 437 -8.04 -17.29 3.50
N ASN A 438 -7.95 -16.31 4.38
CA ASN A 438 -8.99 -15.37 4.80
C ASN A 438 -8.43 -13.92 4.88
N SER A 439 -7.37 -13.65 4.12
CA SER A 439 -6.78 -12.33 3.90
C SER A 439 -6.13 -12.29 2.52
N ALA A 440 -5.79 -11.10 2.01
CA ALA A 440 -4.87 -11.04 0.89
C ALA A 440 -3.50 -11.65 1.28
N PRO A 441 -2.78 -12.23 0.32
CA PRO A 441 -1.46 -12.79 0.58
C PRO A 441 -0.43 -11.67 0.75
N VAL A 442 0.63 -11.95 1.51
CA VAL A 442 1.84 -11.14 1.54
C VAL A 442 3.01 -11.98 1.08
N VAL A 443 3.66 -11.56 0.00
CA VAL A 443 4.81 -12.28 -0.55
C VAL A 443 6.13 -11.65 -0.09
N VAL A 444 7.08 -12.50 0.29
CA VAL A 444 8.42 -12.11 0.74
C VAL A 444 9.45 -12.85 -0.09
N LEU A 445 10.32 -12.10 -0.76
CA LEU A 445 11.47 -12.64 -1.48
C LEU A 445 12.71 -12.63 -0.59
N GLY A 446 13.39 -13.77 -0.51
CA GLY A 446 14.69 -13.93 0.16
C GLY A 446 15.87 -13.97 -0.83
N SER A 447 17.06 -13.77 -0.30
CA SER A 447 18.34 -13.62 -1.01
C SER A 447 18.79 -14.83 -1.83
N SER A 448 18.25 -16.02 -1.52
CA SER A 448 18.57 -17.30 -2.19
C SER A 448 17.55 -17.72 -3.26
N GLY A 449 16.66 -16.81 -3.68
CA GLY A 449 15.55 -17.13 -4.57
C GLY A 449 14.41 -17.87 -3.86
N LYS A 450 14.48 -18.05 -2.54
CA LYS A 450 13.36 -18.51 -1.73
C LYS A 450 12.27 -17.44 -1.72
N VAL A 451 11.03 -17.86 -1.91
CA VAL A 451 9.85 -17.00 -1.82
C VAL A 451 8.88 -17.60 -0.81
N SER A 452 8.48 -16.80 0.17
CA SER A 452 7.49 -17.18 1.18
C SER A 452 6.22 -16.38 0.98
N VAL A 453 5.07 -17.04 1.06
CA VAL A 453 3.76 -16.37 1.02
C VAL A 453 3.05 -16.59 2.34
N PHE A 454 2.70 -15.49 2.99
CA PHE A 454 2.01 -15.44 4.28
C PHE A 454 0.55 -15.02 4.08
N GLY A 455 -0.31 -15.44 5.00
CA GLY A 455 -1.69 -14.96 5.10
C GLY A 455 -2.34 -15.37 6.41
N LEU A 456 -3.61 -15.02 6.58
CA LEU A 456 -4.42 -15.41 7.74
C LEU A 456 -5.40 -16.51 7.36
N ASN A 457 -5.58 -17.50 8.23
CA ASN A 457 -6.62 -18.52 8.06
C ASN A 457 -7.96 -18.04 8.68
N SER A 458 -9.00 -18.87 8.61
CA SER A 458 -10.34 -18.54 9.13
C SER A 458 -10.42 -18.33 10.65
N LYS A 459 -9.35 -18.65 11.38
CA LYS A 459 -9.21 -18.42 12.84
C LYS A 459 -8.38 -17.18 13.16
N GLY A 460 -7.88 -16.47 12.15
CA GLY A 460 -6.98 -15.34 12.34
C GLY A 460 -5.55 -15.75 12.70
N GLU A 461 -5.17 -17.01 12.52
CA GLU A 461 -3.78 -17.43 12.71
C GLU A 461 -2.99 -17.13 11.44
N MET A 462 -1.78 -16.60 11.59
CA MET A 462 -0.85 -16.45 10.48
C MET A 462 -0.26 -17.80 10.11
N PHE A 463 -0.07 -18.02 8.82
CA PHE A 463 0.57 -19.22 8.28
C PHE A 463 1.29 -18.89 6.96
N HIS A 464 2.24 -19.74 6.57
CA HIS A 464 2.98 -19.55 5.34
C HIS A 464 3.36 -20.86 4.63
N GLY A 465 3.67 -20.71 3.34
CA GLY A 465 4.36 -21.70 2.52
C GLY A 465 5.60 -21.08 1.88
N THR A 466 6.62 -21.89 1.58
CA THR A 466 7.88 -21.43 1.00
C THR A 466 8.27 -22.25 -0.24
N TRP A 467 8.50 -21.56 -1.35
CA TRP A 467 8.94 -22.11 -2.61
C TRP A 467 10.32 -21.57 -2.99
N THR A 468 10.85 -22.07 -4.11
CA THR A 468 12.04 -21.52 -4.76
C THR A 468 11.69 -21.02 -6.15
N ILE A 469 12.07 -19.78 -6.43
CA ILE A 469 12.00 -19.16 -7.75
C ILE A 469 13.20 -19.61 -8.58
N VAL A 470 12.93 -20.12 -9.77
CA VAL A 470 13.94 -20.42 -10.78
C VAL A 470 13.74 -19.45 -11.94
N ASN A 471 14.69 -18.54 -12.17
CA ASN A 471 14.52 -17.37 -13.05
C ASN A 471 13.90 -17.67 -14.42
N ASN A 472 14.32 -18.75 -15.08
CA ASN A 472 13.84 -19.13 -16.42
C ASN A 472 12.63 -20.07 -16.40
N ASN A 473 12.09 -20.38 -15.22
CA ASN A 473 10.87 -21.15 -15.05
C ASN A 473 9.75 -20.25 -14.53
N ARG A 474 8.62 -20.31 -15.22
CA ARG A 474 7.42 -19.54 -14.85
C ARG A 474 6.76 -20.08 -13.59
N ALA A 475 6.82 -21.39 -13.36
CA ALA A 475 6.31 -21.98 -12.13
C ALA A 475 7.33 -21.84 -10.99
N TRP A 476 6.82 -21.69 -9.77
CA TRP A 476 7.64 -21.87 -8.57
C TRP A 476 7.90 -23.35 -8.32
N SER A 477 9.07 -23.65 -7.76
CA SER A 477 9.47 -25.02 -7.45
C SER A 477 9.31 -25.34 -5.98
N GLY A 478 8.90 -26.58 -5.69
CA GLY A 478 8.59 -27.06 -4.35
C GLY A 478 7.09 -27.27 -4.15
N ASP A 479 6.75 -28.07 -3.14
CA ASP A 479 5.38 -28.29 -2.65
C ASP A 479 5.43 -28.28 -1.12
N PRO A 480 5.60 -27.10 -0.50
CA PRO A 480 5.78 -27.00 0.94
C PRO A 480 4.46 -27.29 1.66
N ALA A 481 4.53 -27.99 2.78
CA ALA A 481 3.41 -28.00 3.72
C ALA A 481 3.20 -26.58 4.27
N TRP A 482 1.93 -26.16 4.38
CA TRP A 482 1.58 -24.92 5.04
C TRP A 482 1.93 -24.99 6.53
N THR A 483 2.73 -24.03 6.99
CA THR A 483 3.24 -23.95 8.35
C THR A 483 2.47 -22.90 9.13
N SER A 484 1.95 -23.25 10.31
CA SER A 484 1.32 -22.29 11.21
C SER A 484 2.38 -21.43 11.90
N ASP A 485 2.20 -20.11 11.83
CA ASP A 485 3.02 -19.11 12.49
C ASP A 485 2.33 -18.55 13.75
N GLY A 486 1.16 -19.09 14.10
CA GLY A 486 0.38 -18.71 15.27
C GLY A 486 -0.17 -17.28 15.21
N GLY A 487 -0.40 -16.70 16.39
CA GLY A 487 -1.07 -15.42 16.54
C GLY A 487 -2.59 -15.53 16.48
N THR A 488 -3.28 -14.47 16.90
CA THR A 488 -4.74 -14.35 16.86
C THR A 488 -5.08 -12.97 16.33
N PHE A 489 -5.11 -12.85 15.01
CA PHE A 489 -5.33 -11.58 14.31
C PHE A 489 -6.79 -11.34 13.99
N SER A 490 -7.15 -10.06 13.91
CA SER A 490 -8.45 -9.64 13.43
C SER A 490 -8.64 -10.06 11.97
N LEU A 491 -9.79 -10.67 11.68
CA LEU A 491 -10.30 -10.85 10.32
C LEU A 491 -11.28 -9.75 9.91
N GLN A 492 -11.54 -8.80 10.81
CA GLN A 492 -12.23 -7.55 10.47
C GLN A 492 -11.20 -6.52 10.04
N TRP A 493 -11.46 -5.84 8.95
CA TRP A 493 -10.58 -4.81 8.40
C TRP A 493 -11.27 -3.46 8.32
N PHE A 494 -10.45 -2.42 8.28
CA PHE A 494 -10.93 -1.06 8.25
C PHE A 494 -11.39 -0.68 6.85
N ARG A 495 -12.71 -0.60 6.68
CA ARG A 495 -13.39 0.04 5.55
C ARG A 495 -14.51 0.92 6.08
N PRO A 496 -14.22 2.20 6.35
CA PRO A 496 -15.25 3.18 6.65
C PRO A 496 -16.23 3.24 5.48
N GLY A 497 -17.52 3.15 5.81
CA GLY A 497 -18.59 2.66 4.95
C GLY A 497 -18.62 3.15 3.50
N THR A 498 -19.21 2.32 2.64
CA THR A 498 -20.33 2.79 1.83
C THR A 498 -21.25 3.56 2.77
N MET A 499 -21.17 4.88 2.78
CA MET A 499 -22.16 5.68 3.48
C MET A 499 -23.48 5.40 2.77
N ASN A 500 -24.33 4.59 3.38
CA ASN A 500 -25.73 4.52 3.02
C ASN A 500 -26.30 5.93 3.20
N SER A 501 -26.67 6.56 2.09
CA SER A 501 -27.70 7.59 2.04
C SER A 501 -28.57 7.35 0.82
#